data_AF-A0A059PCR0-F1
#
_entry.id   AF-A0A059PCR0-F1
#
_cell.length_a   1.000
_cell.length_b   1.000
_cell.length_c   1.000
_cell.angle_alpha   90.00
_cell.angle_beta   90.00
_cell.angle_gamma   90.00
#
_symmetry.space_group_name_H-M   'P 1'
#
loop_
_entity.id
_entity.type
_entity.pdbx_description
1 polymer ?
#
loop_
_entity_poly.entity_id
_entity_poly.type
_entity_poly.pdbx_seq_one_letter_code
_entity_poly.pdbx_strand_id
1 'polypeptide(L)'
;MLVYLVPLVIGLVMEPVVGTAEVMSHVTAHFGKALQECRDESGLSPEILEEFQHFWSEDFEVVHRELGCAIICMSNKFSLLQEDTRMHHVNMHDYVKSFPNGQVLSEKLVQLIHNCEKQYDSITDDCERVVKVAACFKVDAKKEGIAPEVAMIEAVMEKY
;
A
#
# COMPACT_ATOMS: atom_id res chain seq x y z
N MET A 1 -2.37 58.96 -15.25
CA MET A 1 -3.23 57.76 -15.11
C MET A 1 -2.36 56.60 -14.69
N LEU A 2 -2.39 56.21 -13.41
CA LEU A 2 -1.66 55.06 -12.88
C LEU A 2 -2.52 53.80 -13.08
N VAL A 3 -1.98 52.85 -13.85
CA VAL A 3 -2.55 51.52 -14.08
C VAL A 3 -2.22 50.66 -12.87
N TYR A 4 -3.22 50.22 -12.13
CA TYR A 4 -3.05 49.20 -11.08
C TYR A 4 -3.37 47.82 -11.67
N LEU A 5 -2.33 47.08 -12.02
CA LEU A 5 -2.38 45.63 -12.23
C LEU A 5 -2.41 44.97 -10.86
N VAL A 6 -3.54 44.36 -10.50
CA VAL A 6 -3.64 43.47 -9.33
C VAL A 6 -3.18 42.08 -9.77
N PRO A 7 -2.07 41.53 -9.26
CA PRO A 7 -1.71 40.15 -9.56
C PRO A 7 -2.59 39.21 -8.73
N LEU A 8 -3.34 38.36 -9.43
CA LEU A 8 -4.06 37.22 -8.89
C LEU A 8 -3.03 36.20 -8.35
N VAL A 9 -2.87 36.14 -7.03
CA VAL A 9 -2.07 35.11 -6.37
C VAL A 9 -2.89 33.82 -6.38
N ILE A 10 -2.66 32.97 -7.36
CA ILE A 10 -3.14 31.58 -7.35
C ILE A 10 -2.25 30.84 -6.35
N GLY A 11 -2.76 30.63 -5.13
CA GLY A 11 -2.11 29.78 -4.15
C GLY A 11 -2.08 28.34 -4.65
N LEU A 12 -0.90 27.85 -5.00
CA LEU A 12 -0.64 26.41 -5.14
C LEU A 12 -0.85 25.79 -3.76
N VAL A 13 -1.99 25.11 -3.59
CA VAL A 13 -2.21 24.24 -2.44
C VAL A 13 -1.22 23.08 -2.60
N MET A 14 -0.11 23.14 -1.88
CA MET A 14 0.78 21.99 -1.75
C MET A 14 0.05 20.99 -0.85
N GLU A 15 -0.44 19.90 -1.43
CA GLU A 15 -1.04 18.81 -0.65
C GLU A 15 0.02 18.21 0.29
N PRO A 16 -0.37 17.79 1.51
CA PRO A 16 0.56 17.34 2.53
C PRO A 16 1.06 15.92 2.22
N VAL A 17 2.03 15.81 1.30
CA VAL A 17 2.69 14.55 0.90
C VAL A 17 3.31 13.83 2.11
N VAL A 18 3.76 14.58 3.12
CA VAL A 18 4.38 14.01 4.32
C VAL A 18 3.38 13.20 5.17
N GLY A 19 2.11 13.62 5.21
CA GLY A 19 1.11 12.99 6.07
C GLY A 19 0.67 11.60 5.58
N THR A 20 0.62 11.38 4.27
CA THR A 20 0.17 10.11 3.68
C THR A 20 1.22 9.00 3.75
N ALA A 21 2.51 9.34 3.61
CA ALA A 21 3.60 8.38 3.79
C ALA A 21 3.70 7.88 5.24
N GLU A 22 3.45 8.75 6.22
CA GLU A 22 3.37 8.34 7.63
C GLU A 22 2.21 7.36 7.87
N VAL A 23 1.01 7.63 7.33
CA VAL A 23 -0.11 6.67 7.41
C VAL A 23 0.27 5.34 6.74
N MET A 24 0.92 5.37 5.57
CA MET A 24 1.34 4.17 4.87
C MET A 24 2.35 3.35 5.68
N SER A 25 3.24 3.99 6.46
CA SER A 25 4.18 3.28 7.32
C SER A 25 3.45 2.52 8.43
N HIS A 26 2.43 3.13 9.04
CA HIS A 26 1.56 2.51 10.02
C HIS A 26 0.77 1.33 9.45
N VAL A 27 0.16 1.52 8.27
CA VAL A 27 -0.55 0.46 7.54
C VAL A 27 0.39 -0.72 7.26
N THR A 28 1.60 -0.44 6.78
CA THR A 28 2.61 -1.47 6.47
C THR A 28 3.08 -2.22 7.72
N ALA A 29 3.40 -1.50 8.80
CA ALA A 29 3.85 -2.11 10.05
C ALA A 29 2.80 -3.06 10.63
N HIS A 30 1.54 -2.61 10.71
CA HIS A 30 0.47 -3.43 11.26
C HIS A 30 0.13 -4.62 10.34
N PHE A 31 0.05 -4.39 9.03
CA PHE A 31 -0.23 -5.45 8.06
C PHE A 31 0.86 -6.52 8.06
N GLY A 32 2.13 -6.10 8.14
CA GLY A 32 3.31 -6.97 8.13
C GLY A 32 3.36 -8.02 9.25
N LYS A 33 2.67 -7.81 10.36
CA LYS A 33 2.58 -8.77 11.47
C LYS A 33 2.01 -10.12 11.08
N ALA A 34 1.12 -10.14 10.11
CA ALA A 34 0.52 -11.38 9.62
C ALA A 34 1.49 -12.21 8.77
N LEU A 35 2.65 -11.66 8.38
CA LEU A 35 3.61 -12.33 7.49
C LEU A 35 4.06 -13.67 8.05
N GLN A 36 4.45 -13.72 9.33
CA GLN A 36 4.94 -14.95 9.95
C GLN A 36 3.91 -16.09 9.90
N GLU A 37 2.66 -15.80 10.25
CA GLU A 37 1.57 -16.78 10.19
C GLU A 37 1.27 -17.25 8.76
N CYS A 38 1.65 -16.47 7.74
CA CYS A 38 1.35 -16.73 6.35
C CYS A 38 2.52 -17.35 5.56
N ARG A 39 3.71 -17.53 6.15
CA ARG A 39 4.87 -18.08 5.44
C ARG A 39 4.66 -19.51 4.98
N ASP A 40 4.25 -20.38 5.91
CA ASP A 40 4.11 -21.81 5.64
C ASP A 40 3.05 -22.08 4.56
N GLU A 41 1.92 -21.35 4.63
CA GLU A 41 0.81 -21.50 3.68
C GLU A 41 1.14 -20.95 2.29
N SER A 42 1.95 -19.88 2.21
CA SER A 42 2.31 -19.23 0.95
C SER A 42 3.56 -19.79 0.27
N GLY A 43 4.39 -20.53 1.02
CA GLY A 43 5.72 -20.95 0.58
C GLY A 43 6.75 -19.82 0.57
N LEU A 44 6.44 -18.65 1.17
CA LEU A 44 7.32 -17.48 1.14
C LEU A 44 8.49 -17.64 2.13
N SER A 45 9.63 -18.09 1.59
CA SER A 45 10.88 -18.20 2.33
C SER A 45 11.35 -16.84 2.88
N PRO A 46 11.95 -16.80 4.09
CA PRO A 46 12.65 -15.62 4.60
C PRO A 46 13.76 -15.09 3.67
N GLU A 47 14.34 -15.95 2.83
CA GLU A 47 15.34 -15.55 1.82
C GLU A 47 14.75 -14.67 0.71
N ILE A 48 13.45 -14.81 0.42
CA ILE A 48 12.75 -13.96 -0.55
C ILE A 48 12.39 -12.63 0.11
N LEU A 49 11.74 -12.68 1.26
CA LEU A 49 11.34 -11.49 1.99
C LEU A 49 11.45 -11.78 3.49
N GLU A 50 12.45 -11.19 4.15
CA GLU A 50 12.71 -11.40 5.58
C GLU A 50 11.66 -10.69 6.45
N GLU A 51 11.42 -9.41 6.18
CA GLU A 51 10.46 -8.58 6.90
C GLU A 51 9.59 -7.81 5.90
N PHE A 52 8.31 -7.64 6.21
CA PHE A 52 7.36 -7.07 5.25
C PHE A 52 7.71 -5.63 4.85
N GLN A 53 8.37 -4.87 5.72
CA GLN A 53 8.82 -3.51 5.41
C GLN A 53 9.77 -3.43 4.19
N HIS A 54 10.54 -4.50 3.93
CA HIS A 54 11.43 -4.56 2.76
C HIS A 54 10.66 -4.55 1.44
N PHE A 55 9.35 -4.79 1.45
CA PHE A 55 8.46 -4.51 0.32
C PHE A 55 8.72 -3.13 -0.28
N TRP A 56 8.99 -2.12 0.54
CA TRP A 56 9.20 -0.74 0.09
C TRP A 56 10.63 -0.42 -0.37
N SER A 57 11.61 -1.28 -0.07
CA SER A 57 13.01 -1.09 -0.49
C SER A 57 13.15 -0.92 -2.00
N GLU A 58 14.05 -0.04 -2.45
CA GLU A 58 14.40 0.09 -3.86
C GLU A 58 15.00 -1.19 -4.44
N ASP A 59 15.73 -1.96 -3.62
CA ASP A 59 16.44 -3.17 -4.05
C ASP A 59 15.53 -4.42 -4.06
N PHE A 60 14.27 -4.29 -3.64
CA PHE A 60 13.35 -5.41 -3.58
C PHE A 60 12.39 -5.45 -4.78
N GLU A 61 12.49 -6.51 -5.57
CA GLU A 61 11.60 -6.77 -6.70
C GLU A 61 10.33 -7.54 -6.27
N VAL A 62 9.16 -6.93 -6.49
CA VAL A 62 7.85 -7.51 -6.16
C VAL A 62 7.40 -8.42 -7.30
N VAL A 63 7.95 -9.63 -7.38
CA VAL A 63 7.73 -10.54 -8.53
C VAL A 63 7.38 -11.98 -8.16
N HIS A 64 7.64 -12.40 -6.93
CA HIS A 64 7.49 -13.81 -6.52
C HIS A 64 6.01 -14.19 -6.33
N ARG A 65 5.58 -15.30 -6.94
CA ARG A 65 4.20 -15.79 -6.80
C ARG A 65 3.85 -16.09 -5.34
N GLU A 66 4.82 -16.61 -4.59
CA GLU A 66 4.73 -16.88 -3.15
C GLU A 66 4.42 -15.61 -2.36
N LEU A 67 4.98 -14.46 -2.75
CA LEU A 67 4.64 -13.18 -2.15
C LEU A 67 3.18 -12.80 -2.43
N GLY A 68 2.68 -13.07 -3.64
CA GLY A 68 1.26 -12.89 -3.96
C GLY A 68 0.36 -13.74 -3.07
N CYS A 69 0.69 -15.02 -2.88
CA CYS A 69 -0.04 -15.89 -1.96
C CYS A 69 0.04 -15.41 -0.50
N ALA A 70 1.20 -14.91 -0.07
CA ALA A 70 1.38 -14.35 1.27
C ALA A 70 0.49 -13.11 1.47
N ILE A 71 0.45 -12.20 0.50
CA ILE A 71 -0.43 -11.02 0.54
C ILE A 71 -1.89 -11.45 0.64
N ILE A 72 -2.34 -12.46 -0.12
CA ILE A 72 -3.70 -12.99 0.00
C ILE A 72 -3.98 -13.49 1.42
N CYS A 73 -3.10 -14.33 1.97
CA CYS A 73 -3.23 -14.85 3.32
C CYS A 73 -3.31 -13.72 4.37
N MET A 74 -2.40 -12.76 4.30
CA MET A 74 -2.35 -11.62 5.21
C MET A 74 -3.62 -10.76 5.09
N SER A 75 -4.08 -10.49 3.87
CA SER A 75 -5.30 -9.71 3.64
C SER A 75 -6.56 -10.41 4.18
N ASN A 76 -6.64 -11.75 4.10
CA ASN A 76 -7.76 -12.51 4.67
C ASN A 76 -7.81 -12.42 6.20
N LYS A 77 -6.67 -12.37 6.89
CA LYS A 77 -6.61 -12.20 8.36
C LYS A 77 -7.29 -10.90 8.82
N PHE A 78 -7.29 -9.87 7.95
CA PHE A 78 -7.92 -8.58 8.20
C PHE A 78 -9.22 -8.38 7.38
N SER A 79 -9.72 -9.43 6.71
CA SER A 79 -10.92 -9.36 5.84
C SER A 79 -10.84 -8.27 4.77
N LEU A 80 -9.66 -8.06 4.18
CA LEU A 80 -9.41 -7.00 3.19
C LEU A 80 -9.69 -7.43 1.74
N LEU A 81 -10.07 -8.70 1.54
CA LEU A 81 -10.44 -9.26 0.23
C LEU A 81 -11.91 -9.72 0.23
N GLN A 82 -12.50 -9.73 -0.96
CA GLN A 82 -13.76 -10.38 -1.27
C GLN A 82 -13.53 -11.86 -1.66
N GLU A 83 -14.61 -12.60 -1.90
CA GLU A 83 -14.55 -14.02 -2.30
C GLU A 83 -13.81 -14.25 -3.63
N ASP A 84 -13.75 -13.24 -4.50
CA ASP A 84 -13.05 -13.30 -5.79
C ASP A 84 -11.55 -12.92 -5.68
N THR A 85 -11.01 -12.83 -4.46
CA THR A 85 -9.62 -12.47 -4.20
C THR A 85 -9.26 -11.09 -4.78
N ARG A 86 -10.24 -10.18 -4.86
CA ARG A 86 -10.04 -8.74 -5.09
C ARG A 86 -10.24 -7.97 -3.80
N MET A 87 -9.73 -6.76 -3.73
CA MET A 87 -9.85 -5.88 -2.58
C MET A 87 -11.33 -5.67 -2.19
N HIS A 88 -11.61 -5.81 -0.90
CA HIS A 88 -12.87 -5.39 -0.32
C HIS A 88 -12.80 -3.89 -0.01
N HIS A 89 -13.34 -3.05 -0.89
CA HIS A 89 -13.18 -1.59 -0.84
C HIS A 89 -13.55 -0.96 0.50
N VAL A 90 -14.69 -1.36 1.09
CA VAL A 90 -15.17 -0.81 2.38
C VAL A 90 -14.22 -1.21 3.52
N ASN A 91 -13.94 -2.50 3.68
CA ASN A 91 -13.02 -2.99 4.71
C ASN A 91 -11.61 -2.41 4.56
N MET A 92 -11.08 -2.26 3.34
CA MET A 92 -9.79 -1.60 3.13
C MET A 92 -9.83 -0.14 3.56
N HIS A 93 -10.87 0.59 3.17
CA HIS A 93 -11.03 1.97 3.57
C HIS A 93 -11.11 2.13 5.10
N ASP A 94 -11.89 1.28 5.77
CA ASP A 94 -12.07 1.33 7.23
C ASP A 94 -10.82 0.88 7.97
N TYR A 95 -10.12 -0.13 7.45
CA TYR A 95 -8.81 -0.56 7.93
C TYR A 95 -7.80 0.59 7.89
N VAL A 96 -7.68 1.30 6.76
CA VAL A 96 -6.77 2.46 6.66
C VAL A 96 -7.20 3.59 7.60
N LYS A 97 -8.50 3.85 7.74
CA LYS A 97 -9.02 4.86 8.69
C LYS A 97 -8.80 4.54 10.16
N SER A 98 -8.49 3.29 10.51
CA SER A 98 -8.17 2.90 11.89
C SER A 98 -6.79 3.41 12.35
N PHE A 99 -5.93 3.84 11.43
CA PHE A 99 -4.60 4.38 11.74
C PHE A 99 -4.63 5.90 12.01
N PRO A 100 -3.64 6.44 12.74
CA PRO A 100 -3.53 7.89 12.95
C PRO A 100 -3.52 8.63 11.60
N ASN A 101 -4.42 9.60 11.44
CA ASN A 101 -4.62 10.35 10.18
C ASN A 101 -5.06 9.50 8.97
N GLY A 102 -5.54 8.27 9.17
CA GLY A 102 -5.93 7.34 8.10
C GLY A 102 -6.88 7.89 7.05
N GLN A 103 -7.75 8.82 7.43
CA GLN A 103 -8.71 9.50 6.56
C GLN A 103 -8.07 10.23 5.37
N VAL A 104 -6.80 10.65 5.48
CA VAL A 104 -6.11 11.36 4.39
C VAL A 104 -5.55 10.42 3.33
N LEU A 105 -5.46 9.11 3.62
CA LEU A 105 -4.91 8.10 2.71
C LEU A 105 -5.97 7.12 2.18
N SER A 106 -7.02 6.84 2.95
CA SER A 106 -7.94 5.72 2.69
C SER A 106 -8.52 5.69 1.27
N GLU A 107 -9.04 6.81 0.78
CA GLU A 107 -9.63 6.90 -0.56
C GLU A 107 -8.56 6.73 -1.66
N LYS A 108 -7.40 7.39 -1.49
CA LYS A 108 -6.28 7.30 -2.42
C LYS A 108 -5.75 5.88 -2.54
N LEU A 109 -5.52 5.22 -1.41
CA LEU A 109 -4.99 3.84 -1.37
C LEU A 109 -5.93 2.87 -2.08
N VAL A 110 -7.24 2.92 -1.76
CA VAL A 110 -8.27 2.11 -2.42
C VAL A 110 -8.30 2.37 -3.92
N GLN A 111 -8.22 3.63 -4.34
CA GLN A 111 -8.20 4.00 -5.75
C GLN A 111 -6.99 3.43 -6.48
N LEU A 112 -5.78 3.53 -5.91
CA LEU A 112 -4.56 3.01 -6.52
C LEU A 112 -4.60 1.50 -6.67
N ILE A 113 -4.95 0.76 -5.61
CA ILE A 113 -5.06 -0.70 -5.66
C ILE A 113 -6.09 -1.12 -6.72
N HIS A 114 -7.27 -0.51 -6.71
CA HIS A 114 -8.33 -0.85 -7.65
C HIS A 114 -7.96 -0.54 -9.11
N ASN A 115 -7.18 0.52 -9.36
CA ASN A 115 -6.66 0.81 -10.69
C ASN A 115 -5.61 -0.20 -11.14
N CYS A 116 -4.79 -0.70 -10.22
CA CYS A 116 -3.86 -1.80 -10.51
C CYS A 116 -4.59 -3.12 -10.77
N GLU A 117 -5.64 -3.46 -10.02
CA GLU A 117 -6.45 -4.66 -10.27
C GLU A 117 -6.99 -4.73 -11.70
N LYS A 118 -7.52 -3.61 -12.21
CA LYS A 118 -8.06 -3.52 -13.57
C LYS A 118 -7.04 -3.87 -14.66
N GLN A 119 -5.75 -3.62 -14.40
CA GLN A 119 -4.69 -3.88 -15.38
C GLN A 119 -4.36 -5.37 -15.51
N TYR A 120 -4.69 -6.16 -14.49
CA TYR A 120 -4.33 -7.58 -14.39
C TYR A 120 -5.54 -8.51 -14.27
N ASP A 121 -6.73 -8.02 -14.64
CA ASP A 121 -7.99 -8.75 -14.51
C ASP A 121 -8.05 -10.06 -15.32
N SER A 122 -7.23 -10.16 -16.38
CA SER A 122 -7.12 -11.35 -17.21
C SER A 122 -6.26 -12.47 -16.62
N ILE A 123 -5.53 -12.24 -15.52
CA ILE A 123 -4.67 -13.25 -14.90
C ILE A 123 -5.53 -14.15 -14.02
N THR A 124 -5.56 -15.45 -14.33
CA THR A 124 -6.40 -16.44 -13.65
C THR A 124 -5.78 -17.02 -12.38
N ASP A 125 -4.45 -17.04 -12.27
CA ASP A 125 -3.78 -17.42 -11.02
C ASP A 125 -3.83 -16.24 -10.05
N ASP A 126 -4.56 -16.39 -8.94
CA ASP A 126 -4.79 -15.31 -8.01
C ASP A 126 -3.50 -14.80 -7.35
N CYS A 127 -2.57 -15.70 -7.01
CA CYS A 127 -1.29 -15.30 -6.42
C CYS A 127 -0.45 -14.48 -7.41
N GLU A 128 -0.38 -14.93 -8.67
CA GLU A 128 0.31 -14.20 -9.74
C GLU A 128 -0.35 -12.84 -9.97
N ARG A 129 -1.68 -12.78 -10.03
CA ARG A 129 -2.41 -11.53 -10.18
C ARG A 129 -2.12 -10.57 -9.02
N VAL A 130 -2.18 -11.04 -7.78
CA VAL A 130 -1.97 -10.21 -6.60
C VAL A 130 -0.55 -9.67 -6.53
N VAL A 131 0.49 -10.46 -6.86
CA VAL A 131 1.86 -9.92 -6.87
C VAL A 131 2.05 -8.86 -7.97
N LYS A 132 1.41 -9.00 -9.14
CA LYS A 132 1.41 -7.95 -10.18
C LYS A 132 0.70 -6.69 -9.75
N VAL A 133 -0.46 -6.82 -9.09
CA VAL A 133 -1.19 -5.70 -8.49
C VAL A 133 -0.35 -5.01 -7.42
N ALA A 134 0.34 -5.77 -6.55
CA ALA A 134 1.21 -5.23 -5.52
C ALA A 134 2.42 -4.49 -6.10
N ALA A 135 3.03 -5.02 -7.15
CA ALA A 135 4.12 -4.36 -7.87
C ALA A 135 3.67 -3.03 -8.50
N CYS A 136 2.51 -3.03 -9.18
CA CYS A 136 1.89 -1.83 -9.71
C CYS A 136 1.60 -0.80 -8.61
N PHE A 137 1.01 -1.25 -7.49
CA PHE A 137 0.71 -0.39 -6.36
C PHE A 137 1.98 0.24 -5.76
N LYS A 138 3.07 -0.52 -5.63
CA LYS A 138 4.37 0.02 -5.17
C LYS A 138 4.86 1.15 -6.07
N VAL A 139 4.77 0.97 -7.40
CA VAL A 139 5.19 1.99 -8.39
C VAL A 139 4.30 3.24 -8.29
N ASP A 140 2.98 3.06 -8.28
CA ASP A 140 2.04 4.18 -8.22
C ASP A 140 2.13 4.91 -6.87
N ALA A 141 2.30 4.19 -5.76
CA ALA A 141 2.50 4.78 -4.44
C ALA A 141 3.77 5.65 -4.40
N LYS A 142 4.88 5.21 -5.01
CA LYS A 142 6.10 6.01 -5.14
C LYS A 142 5.86 7.26 -5.99
N LYS A 143 5.19 7.10 -7.14
CA LYS A 143 4.86 8.22 -8.05
C LYS A 143 3.98 9.28 -7.38
N GLU A 144 3.04 8.86 -6.56
CA GLU A 144 2.13 9.73 -5.81
C GLU A 144 2.75 10.27 -4.52
N GLY A 145 4.00 9.92 -4.20
CA GLY A 145 4.72 10.40 -3.01
C GLY A 145 4.18 9.85 -1.69
N ILE A 146 3.44 8.74 -1.71
CA ILE A 146 2.83 8.13 -0.51
C ILE A 146 3.58 6.87 -0.05
N ALA A 147 4.59 6.42 -0.79
CA ALA A 147 5.43 5.31 -0.40
C ALA A 147 6.31 5.72 0.81
N PRO A 148 6.31 4.96 1.91
CA PRO A 148 7.16 5.22 3.06
C PRO A 148 8.58 4.72 2.80
N GLU A 149 9.55 5.39 3.43
CA GLU A 149 10.88 4.82 3.60
C GLU A 149 10.84 3.67 4.62
N VAL A 150 11.73 2.67 4.48
CA VAL A 150 11.82 1.54 5.43
C VAL A 150 11.98 2.03 6.86
N ALA A 151 12.84 3.03 7.09
CA ALA A 151 13.06 3.62 8.41
C ALA A 151 11.79 4.25 9.03
N MET A 152 10.85 4.74 8.22
CA MET A 152 9.56 5.26 8.73
C MET A 152 8.67 4.15 9.26
N ILE A 153 8.79 2.94 8.71
CA ILE A 153 8.04 1.75 9.13
C ILE A 153 8.65 1.24 10.43
N GLU A 154 9.97 1.07 10.47
CA GLU A 154 10.73 0.65 11.66
C GLU A 154 10.40 1.52 12.88
N ALA A 155 10.31 2.84 12.68
CA ALA A 155 9.97 3.80 13.73
C ALA A 155 8.56 3.64 14.32
N VAL A 156 7.65 2.91 13.66
CA VAL A 156 6.27 2.70 14.12
C VAL A 156 5.95 1.24 14.42
N MET A 157 6.89 0.30 14.20
CA MET A 157 6.67 -1.13 14.46
C MET A 157 6.29 -1.41 15.91
N GLU A 158 6.95 -0.78 16.89
CA GLU A 158 6.67 -0.99 18.31
C GLU A 158 5.24 -0.58 18.75
N LYS A 159 4.53 0.20 17.93
CA LYS A 159 3.14 0.60 18.22
C LYS A 159 2.15 -0.54 18.03
N TYR A 160 2.57 -1.58 17.33
CA TYR A 160 1.77 -2.74 17.03
C TYR A 160 2.47 -3.94 17.66
#